data_AF-J3L3F2-F1
#
_entry.id   AF-J3L3F2-F1
#
_cell.length_a   1.000
_cell.length_b   1.000
_cell.length_c   1.000
_cell.angle_alpha   90.00
_cell.angle_beta   90.00
_cell.angle_gamma   90.00
#
_symmetry.space_group_name_H-M   'P 1'
#
loop_
_entity.id
_entity.type
_entity.pdbx_description
1 polymer ?
#
loop_
_entity_poly.entity_id
_entity_poly.type
_entity_poly.pdbx_seq_one_letter_code
_entity_poly.pdbx_strand_id
1 'polypeptide(L)'
;MPCGHCRQFLQEIRGAGGIRILVTSDAEDGCAPEWRTVASLLPRPFGPHDLLAKNVPLVLPPPEPPRPPPAPPAAVANGFADGDLEARLREAAEAAARAAHAPYSGCPSGFAVADGEGRVYAGGCLESAAYNPTLGPVQAAIIGMVAAGGGPAGDVVAAALVEKEAALVAQEATARIFLAAVAPQASFHVYNYKPSDA
;
A
#
# COMPACT_ATOMS: atom_id res chain seq x y z
N MET A 1 -3.11 -21.85 -9.15
CA MET A 1 -1.97 -21.17 -9.84
C MET A 1 -2.12 -19.64 -9.81
N PRO A 2 -1.07 -18.83 -9.56
CA PRO A 2 -1.17 -17.36 -9.62
C PRO A 2 -1.33 -16.87 -11.07
N CYS A 3 -2.12 -15.83 -11.32
CA CYS A 3 -2.28 -15.23 -12.65
C CYS A 3 -1.06 -14.39 -13.06
N GLY A 4 -0.98 -14.00 -14.33
CA GLY A 4 0.14 -13.21 -14.86
C GLY A 4 0.32 -11.86 -14.15
N HIS A 5 -0.78 -11.17 -13.83
CA HIS A 5 -0.78 -9.91 -13.08
C HIS A 5 -0.08 -10.04 -11.72
N CYS A 6 -0.41 -11.08 -10.94
CA CYS A 6 0.23 -11.31 -9.64
C CYS A 6 1.71 -11.68 -9.79
N ARG A 7 2.06 -12.56 -10.76
CA ARG A 7 3.47 -12.92 -11.01
C ARG A 7 4.31 -11.70 -11.39
N GLN A 8 3.70 -10.75 -12.10
CA GLN A 8 4.33 -9.50 -12.49
C GLN A 8 4.50 -8.55 -11.31
N PHE A 9 3.49 -8.38 -10.45
CA PHE A 9 3.61 -7.57 -9.23
C PHE A 9 4.73 -8.09 -8.31
N LEU A 10 4.88 -9.41 -8.19
CA LEU A 10 5.95 -10.01 -7.38
C LEU A 10 7.36 -9.63 -7.85
N GLN A 11 7.55 -9.18 -9.09
CA GLN A 11 8.86 -8.70 -9.58
C GLN A 11 9.33 -7.43 -8.87
N GLU A 12 8.43 -6.69 -8.23
CA GLU A 12 8.76 -5.49 -7.45
C GLU A 12 9.40 -5.83 -6.10
N ILE A 13 9.33 -7.09 -5.66
CA ILE A 13 9.86 -7.51 -4.36
C ILE A 13 11.36 -7.81 -4.48
N ARG A 14 12.14 -7.37 -3.50
CA ARG A 14 13.55 -7.71 -3.40
C ARG A 14 13.76 -9.23 -3.43
N GLY A 15 14.52 -9.72 -4.41
CA GLY A 15 14.81 -11.15 -4.55
C GLY A 15 13.65 -11.95 -5.14
N ALA A 16 12.74 -11.30 -5.87
CA ALA A 16 11.55 -11.89 -6.49
C ALA A 16 11.77 -13.29 -7.08
N GLY A 17 12.80 -13.46 -7.90
CA GLY A 17 13.08 -14.73 -8.59
C GLY A 17 13.25 -15.95 -7.67
N GLY A 18 13.68 -15.75 -6.42
CA GLY A 18 13.87 -16.81 -5.42
C GLY A 18 12.63 -17.11 -4.56
N ILE A 19 11.55 -16.31 -4.66
CA ILE A 19 10.32 -16.53 -3.91
C ILE A 19 9.72 -17.88 -4.33
N ARG A 20 9.43 -18.74 -3.34
CA ARG A 20 8.82 -20.06 -3.55
C ARG A 20 7.32 -20.00 -3.32
N ILE A 21 6.55 -20.53 -4.26
CA ILE A 21 5.10 -20.58 -4.28
C ILE A 21 4.68 -22.05 -4.26
N LEU A 22 3.86 -22.42 -3.27
CA LEU A 22 3.18 -23.71 -3.22
C LEU A 22 1.76 -23.53 -3.77
N VAL A 23 1.36 -24.38 -4.71
CA VAL A 23 0.03 -24.31 -5.32
C VAL A 23 -0.79 -25.49 -4.81
N THR A 24 -1.78 -25.20 -3.98
CA THR A 24 -2.61 -26.23 -3.34
C THR A 24 -3.70 -26.77 -4.25
N SER A 25 -4.12 -26.01 -5.26
CA SER A 25 -5.14 -26.44 -6.23
C SER A 25 -4.70 -27.67 -7.03
N ASP A 26 -3.39 -27.88 -7.20
CA ASP A 26 -2.86 -29.06 -7.90
C ASP A 26 -3.24 -30.37 -7.18
N ALA A 27 -3.51 -30.31 -5.87
CA ALA A 27 -4.00 -31.44 -5.09
C ALA A 27 -5.43 -31.86 -5.47
N GLU A 28 -6.25 -30.91 -5.96
CA GLU A 28 -7.60 -31.20 -6.47
C GLU A 28 -7.53 -32.02 -7.77
N ASP A 29 -6.45 -31.87 -8.54
CA ASP A 29 -6.15 -32.65 -9.75
C ASP A 29 -5.38 -33.95 -9.46
N GLY A 30 -5.27 -34.36 -8.19
CA GLY A 30 -4.57 -35.59 -7.78
C GLY A 30 -3.04 -35.50 -7.85
N CYS A 31 -2.48 -34.31 -8.04
CA CYS A 31 -1.05 -34.07 -8.07
C CYS A 31 -0.51 -33.76 -6.67
N ALA A 32 0.69 -34.22 -6.35
CA ALA A 32 1.34 -33.80 -5.11
C ALA A 32 1.68 -32.30 -5.17
N PRO A 33 1.43 -31.52 -4.11
CA PRO A 33 1.71 -30.09 -4.12
C PRO A 33 3.23 -29.86 -4.24
N GLU A 34 3.63 -29.05 -5.21
CA GLU A 34 5.03 -28.80 -5.56
C GLU A 34 5.39 -27.33 -5.35
N TRP A 35 6.59 -27.08 -4.78
CA TRP A 35 7.15 -25.75 -4.67
C TRP A 35 7.73 -25.29 -6.01
N ARG A 36 7.31 -24.11 -6.48
CA ARG A 36 7.83 -23.48 -7.70
C ARG A 36 8.38 -22.10 -7.38
N THR A 37 9.45 -21.70 -8.05
CA THR A 37 9.99 -20.34 -7.88
C THR A 37 9.25 -19.35 -8.78
N VAL A 38 9.19 -18.07 -8.41
CA VAL A 38 8.64 -17.03 -9.30
C VAL A 38 9.41 -17.01 -10.64
N ALA A 39 10.73 -17.21 -10.63
CA ALA A 39 11.52 -17.29 -11.86
C ALA A 39 11.09 -18.45 -12.78
N SER A 40 10.69 -19.60 -12.21
CA SER A 40 10.14 -20.71 -13.00
C SER A 40 8.74 -20.44 -13.55
N LEU A 41 7.95 -19.62 -12.83
CA LEU A 41 6.58 -19.28 -13.19
C LEU A 41 6.47 -18.10 -14.16
N LEU A 42 7.50 -17.26 -14.25
CA LEU A 42 7.60 -16.13 -15.16
C LEU A 42 9.04 -16.05 -15.72
N PRO A 43 9.38 -16.89 -16.71
CA PRO A 43 10.73 -16.91 -17.28
C PRO A 43 11.00 -15.65 -18.11
N ARG A 44 12.21 -15.09 -17.97
CA ARG A 44 12.63 -13.83 -18.61
C ARG A 44 11.63 -12.68 -18.36
N PRO A 45 11.38 -12.34 -17.09
CA PRO A 45 10.40 -11.32 -16.75
C PRO A 45 10.87 -9.94 -17.23
N PHE A 46 9.90 -9.09 -17.56
CA PHE A 46 10.09 -7.65 -17.54
C PHE A 46 9.95 -7.16 -16.10
N GLY A 47 10.79 -6.24 -15.62
CA GLY A 47 10.77 -5.81 -14.23
C GLY A 47 11.63 -4.57 -13.92
N PRO A 48 11.86 -4.28 -12.63
CA PRO A 48 12.54 -3.07 -12.19
C PRO A 48 13.91 -2.86 -12.85
N HIS A 49 14.67 -3.92 -13.09
CA HIS A 49 16.02 -3.83 -13.67
C HIS A 49 16.05 -3.45 -15.15
N ASP A 50 14.91 -3.47 -15.85
CA ASP A 50 14.79 -3.03 -17.23
C ASP A 50 14.58 -1.51 -17.34
N LEU A 51 14.07 -0.88 -16.27
CA LEU A 51 13.72 0.55 -16.24
C LEU A 51 14.57 1.38 -15.26
N LEU A 52 15.02 0.77 -14.15
CA LEU A 52 15.65 1.44 -13.03
C LEU A 52 17.11 1.04 -12.86
N ALA A 53 17.90 1.94 -12.25
CA ALA A 53 19.24 1.62 -11.83
C ALA A 53 19.24 0.52 -10.75
N LYS A 54 20.29 -0.32 -10.72
CA LYS A 54 20.37 -1.49 -9.82
C LYS A 54 20.36 -1.16 -8.32
N ASN A 55 20.62 0.09 -7.96
CA ASN A 55 20.66 0.58 -6.59
C ASN A 55 19.31 1.13 -6.09
N VAL A 56 18.30 1.25 -6.96
CA VAL A 56 16.97 1.69 -6.52
C VAL A 56 16.38 0.62 -5.59
N PRO A 57 15.96 0.98 -4.36
CA PRO A 57 15.32 0.04 -3.45
C PRO A 57 14.05 -0.55 -4.07
N LEU A 58 13.85 -1.85 -3.84
CA LEU A 58 12.64 -2.58 -4.22
C LEU A 58 11.70 -2.71 -3.02
N VAL A 59 10.46 -3.14 -3.27
CA VAL A 59 9.48 -3.43 -2.22
C VAL A 59 10.07 -4.42 -1.22
N LEU A 60 9.83 -4.15 0.06
CA LEU A 60 10.48 -4.81 1.20
C LEU A 60 12.02 -4.66 1.14
N PRO A 61 12.54 -3.42 1.28
CA PRO A 61 13.98 -3.20 1.37
C PRO A 61 14.56 -3.94 2.59
N PRO A 62 15.89 -4.18 2.63
CA PRO A 62 16.53 -4.73 3.82
C PRO A 62 16.09 -3.95 5.07
N PRO A 63 15.86 -4.63 6.21
CA PRO A 63 15.51 -3.96 7.44
C PRO A 63 16.60 -2.92 7.78
N GLU A 64 16.17 -1.70 8.06
CA GLU A 64 17.05 -0.69 8.64
C GLU A 64 17.59 -1.19 9.99
N PRO A 65 18.79 -0.75 10.41
CA PRO A 65 19.24 -0.99 11.78
C PRO A 65 18.17 -0.53 12.78
N PRO A 66 18.01 -1.22 13.92
CA PRO A 66 16.93 -0.96 14.86
C PRO A 66 16.91 0.51 15.26
N ARG A 67 15.85 1.22 14.88
CA ARG A 67 15.57 2.57 15.40
C ARG A 67 15.13 2.42 16.86
N PRO A 68 15.56 3.31 17.78
CA PRO A 68 14.99 3.33 19.12
C PRO A 68 13.45 3.34 19.03
N PRO A 69 12.77 2.59 19.91
CA PRO A 69 11.31 2.56 19.89
C PRO A 69 10.79 3.99 19.96
N PRO A 70 9.74 4.33 19.17
CA PRO A 70 9.10 5.63 19.32
C PRO A 70 8.74 5.82 20.79
N ALA A 71 8.90 7.05 21.29
CA ALA A 71 8.44 7.37 22.64
C ALA A 71 6.98 6.89 22.76
N PRO A 72 6.60 6.23 23.88
CA PRO A 72 5.23 5.80 24.05
C PRO A 72 4.32 7.00 23.81
N PRO A 73 3.24 6.85 23.01
CA PRO A 73 2.30 7.94 22.80
C PRO A 73 1.90 8.45 24.18
N ALA A 74 2.02 9.76 24.39
CA ALA A 74 1.56 10.36 25.64
C ALA A 74 0.11 9.91 25.86
N ALA A 75 -0.16 9.34 27.03
CA ALA A 75 -1.50 8.90 27.36
C ALA A 75 -2.45 10.10 27.25
N VAL A 76 -3.27 10.14 26.19
CA VAL A 76 -4.37 11.08 26.10
C VAL A 76 -5.40 10.63 27.13
N ALA A 77 -5.37 11.30 28.27
CA ALA A 77 -6.38 11.12 29.30
C ALA A 77 -7.74 11.53 28.71
N ASN A 78 -8.64 10.55 28.64
CA ASN A 78 -10.10 10.74 28.64
C ASN A 78 -10.71 11.46 27.42
N GLY A 79 -11.20 10.67 26.45
CA GLY A 79 -12.18 11.12 25.46
C GLY A 79 -11.57 11.85 24.26
N PHE A 80 -11.89 11.34 23.07
CA PHE A 80 -11.50 11.95 21.81
C PHE A 80 -12.01 13.39 21.74
N ALA A 81 -11.10 14.37 21.65
CA ALA A 81 -11.47 15.73 21.32
C ALA A 81 -11.79 15.79 19.82
N ASP A 82 -12.86 16.49 19.45
CA ASP A 82 -13.11 16.88 18.07
C ASP A 82 -11.84 17.56 17.50
N GLY A 83 -11.30 17.02 16.41
CA GLY A 83 -10.04 17.46 15.78
C GLY A 83 -8.85 16.49 15.88
N ASP A 84 -8.90 15.48 16.76
CA ASP A 84 -7.81 14.47 16.89
C ASP A 84 -7.81 13.46 15.72
N LEU A 85 -9.00 13.05 15.25
CA LEU A 85 -9.11 12.03 14.21
C LEU A 85 -8.54 12.48 12.86
N GLU A 86 -8.82 13.72 12.45
CA GLU A 86 -8.31 14.28 11.19
C GLU A 86 -6.77 14.35 11.21
N ALA A 87 -6.19 14.82 12.32
CA ALA A 87 -4.73 14.87 12.48
C ALA A 87 -4.09 13.49 12.41
N ARG A 88 -4.68 12.49 13.10
CA ARG A 88 -4.21 11.09 13.07
C ARG A 88 -4.32 10.46 11.67
N LEU A 89 -5.41 10.72 10.96
CA LEU A 89 -5.59 10.25 9.58
C LEU A 89 -4.53 10.86 8.65
N ARG A 90 -4.31 12.17 8.75
CA ARG A 90 -3.28 12.86 7.99
C ARG A 90 -1.89 12.29 8.30
N GLU A 91 -1.53 12.18 9.58
CA GLU A 91 -0.22 11.64 10.00
C GLU A 91 0.00 10.22 9.48
N ALA A 92 -1.02 9.36 9.56
CA ALA A 92 -0.96 8.00 9.06
C ALA A 92 -0.82 7.95 7.53
N ALA A 93 -1.57 8.78 6.80
CA ALA A 93 -1.46 8.89 5.34
C ALA A 93 -0.09 9.43 4.90
N GLU A 94 0.47 10.41 5.62
CA GLU A 94 1.80 10.94 5.36
C GLU A 94 2.89 9.89 5.63
N ALA A 95 2.76 9.12 6.73
CA ALA A 95 3.67 8.02 7.02
C ALA A 95 3.61 6.93 5.94
N ALA A 96 2.41 6.59 5.47
CA ALA A 96 2.22 5.66 4.37
C ALA A 96 2.81 6.17 3.05
N ALA A 97 2.64 7.47 2.73
CA ALA A 97 3.24 8.08 1.55
C ALA A 97 4.78 8.06 1.61
N ARG A 98 5.38 8.32 2.79
CA ARG A 98 6.83 8.21 2.99
C ARG A 98 7.37 6.78 2.82
N ALA A 99 6.56 5.78 3.13
CA ALA A 99 6.90 4.37 2.98
C ALA A 99 6.51 3.78 1.61
N ALA A 100 5.88 4.56 0.74
CA ALA A 100 5.39 4.11 -0.55
C ALA A 100 6.54 3.77 -1.51
N HIS A 101 6.30 2.81 -2.40
CA HIS A 101 7.22 2.45 -3.48
C HIS A 101 6.70 3.06 -4.78
N ALA A 102 7.23 4.23 -5.16
CA ALA A 102 6.83 4.94 -6.38
C ALA A 102 8.02 5.40 -7.26
N PRO A 103 8.95 4.50 -7.63
CA PRO A 103 10.15 4.88 -8.36
C PRO A 103 9.90 5.21 -9.84
N TYR A 104 8.73 4.88 -10.40
CA TYR A 104 8.45 5.04 -11.83
C TYR A 104 7.79 6.39 -12.11
N SER A 105 6.76 6.75 -11.34
CA SER A 105 6.09 8.05 -11.50
C SER A 105 6.74 9.17 -10.69
N GLY A 106 7.49 8.84 -9.63
CA GLY A 106 7.96 9.81 -8.65
C GLY A 106 6.82 10.51 -7.89
N CYS A 107 5.66 9.85 -7.77
CA CYS A 107 4.46 10.35 -7.10
C CYS A 107 4.08 9.46 -5.90
N PRO A 108 4.87 9.44 -4.81
CA PRO A 108 4.50 8.68 -3.62
C PRO A 108 3.21 9.24 -3.02
N SER A 109 2.29 8.33 -2.70
CA SER A 109 0.98 8.65 -2.15
C SER A 109 0.61 7.66 -1.05
N GLY A 110 -0.18 8.13 -0.10
CA GLY A 110 -0.64 7.37 1.05
C GLY A 110 -2.09 7.68 1.35
N PHE A 111 -2.84 6.67 1.74
CA PHE A 111 -4.26 6.79 2.08
C PHE A 111 -4.47 6.20 3.47
N ALA A 112 -5.30 6.87 4.27
CA ALA A 112 -5.70 6.41 5.59
C ALA A 112 -7.22 6.42 5.71
N VAL A 113 -7.75 5.45 6.45
CA VAL A 113 -9.17 5.32 6.76
C VAL A 113 -9.37 5.11 8.26
N ALA A 114 -10.49 5.59 8.77
CA ALA A 114 -10.97 5.31 10.11
C ALA A 114 -12.29 4.53 10.06
N ASP A 115 -12.42 3.53 10.92
CA ASP A 115 -13.69 2.83 11.13
C ASP A 115 -14.57 3.50 12.20
N GLY A 116 -15.78 3.00 12.40
CA GLY A 116 -16.72 3.51 13.40
C GLY A 116 -16.24 3.42 14.86
N GLU A 117 -15.16 2.68 15.14
CA GLU A 117 -14.52 2.61 16.46
C GLU A 117 -13.37 3.62 16.60
N GLY A 118 -13.06 4.39 15.56
CA GLY A 118 -11.97 5.35 15.53
C GLY A 118 -10.58 4.73 15.37
N ARG A 119 -10.49 3.47 14.95
CA ARG A 119 -9.22 2.81 14.60
C ARG A 119 -8.78 3.28 13.22
N VAL A 120 -7.50 3.62 13.09
CA VAL A 120 -6.92 4.18 11.86
C VAL A 120 -6.05 3.13 11.17
N TYR A 121 -6.25 2.97 9.88
CA TYR A 121 -5.50 2.06 9.01
C TYR A 121 -4.98 2.84 7.81
N ALA A 122 -3.77 2.54 7.34
CA ALA A 122 -3.17 3.27 6.24
C ALA A 122 -2.37 2.36 5.30
N GLY A 123 -2.22 2.79 4.06
CA GLY A 123 -1.47 2.10 3.02
C GLY A 123 -0.86 3.06 2.00
N GLY A 124 0.38 2.78 1.63
CA GLY A 124 1.12 3.54 0.61
C GLY A 124 0.99 2.86 -0.76
N CYS A 125 1.15 3.64 -1.84
CA CYS A 125 1.17 3.07 -3.18
C CYS A 125 2.39 2.16 -3.38
N LEU A 126 2.19 1.04 -4.08
CA LEU A 126 3.27 0.14 -4.51
C LEU A 126 3.19 0.01 -6.03
N GLU A 127 4.01 0.79 -6.73
CA GLU A 127 4.05 0.80 -8.18
C GLU A 127 4.72 -0.45 -8.75
N SER A 128 4.33 -0.79 -9.97
CA SER A 128 5.00 -1.84 -10.75
C SER A 128 5.62 -1.29 -12.03
N ALA A 129 6.75 -1.85 -12.44
CA ALA A 129 7.40 -1.60 -13.73
C ALA A 129 6.42 -1.80 -14.91
N ALA A 130 5.46 -2.72 -14.76
CA ALA A 130 4.43 -2.99 -15.76
C ALA A 130 3.19 -2.07 -15.66
N TYR A 131 3.23 -1.04 -14.80
CA TYR A 131 2.18 -0.07 -14.48
C TYR A 131 0.86 -0.66 -13.98
N ASN A 132 0.14 -1.43 -14.79
CA ASN A 132 -1.17 -1.99 -14.47
C ASN A 132 -1.21 -2.83 -13.17
N PRO A 133 -0.14 -3.54 -12.76
CA PRO A 133 -0.10 -4.24 -11.47
C PRO A 133 0.12 -3.35 -10.24
N THR A 134 0.22 -2.03 -10.40
CA THR A 134 0.35 -1.10 -9.28
C THR A 134 -0.79 -1.28 -8.27
N LEU A 135 -0.41 -1.43 -7.01
CA LEU A 135 -1.35 -1.42 -5.89
C LEU A 135 -1.50 0.03 -5.40
N GLY A 136 -2.68 0.61 -5.61
CA GLY A 136 -2.97 1.98 -5.21
C GLY A 136 -3.05 2.15 -3.69
N PRO A 137 -2.88 3.38 -3.17
CA PRO A 137 -2.84 3.61 -1.72
C PRO A 137 -4.19 3.29 -1.05
N VAL A 138 -5.31 3.54 -1.76
CA VAL A 138 -6.66 3.18 -1.31
C VAL A 138 -6.77 1.66 -1.08
N GLN A 139 -6.35 0.85 -2.05
CA GLN A 139 -6.39 -0.61 -1.94
C GLN A 139 -5.51 -1.10 -0.80
N ALA A 140 -4.29 -0.55 -0.69
CA ALA A 140 -3.36 -0.89 0.38
C ALA A 140 -3.94 -0.61 1.77
N ALA A 141 -4.60 0.54 1.96
CA ALA A 141 -5.22 0.90 3.24
C ALA A 141 -6.38 -0.02 3.62
N ILE A 142 -7.25 -0.37 2.66
CA ILE A 142 -8.38 -1.27 2.88
C ILE A 142 -7.91 -2.70 3.16
N ILE A 143 -6.86 -3.18 2.45
CA ILE A 143 -6.22 -4.46 2.76
C ILE A 143 -5.67 -4.44 4.20
N GLY A 144 -5.02 -3.34 4.60
CA GLY A 144 -4.53 -3.17 5.97
C GLY A 144 -5.63 -3.22 7.02
N MET A 145 -6.76 -2.53 6.77
CA MET A 145 -7.95 -2.56 7.62
C MET A 145 -8.49 -3.99 7.79
N VAL A 146 -8.72 -4.69 6.69
CA VAL A 146 -9.26 -6.06 6.71
C VAL A 146 -8.28 -7.02 7.40
N ALA A 147 -6.99 -6.94 7.09
CA ALA A 147 -5.96 -7.80 7.69
C ALA A 147 -5.80 -7.58 9.21
N ALA A 148 -6.05 -6.37 9.69
CA ALA A 148 -6.02 -6.02 11.11
C ALA A 148 -7.30 -6.41 11.87
N GLY A 149 -8.26 -7.08 11.23
CA GLY A 149 -9.55 -7.45 11.83
C GLY A 149 -10.55 -6.30 11.91
N GLY A 150 -10.33 -5.23 11.13
CA GLY A 150 -11.35 -4.21 10.88
C GLY A 150 -12.53 -4.77 10.07
N GLY A 151 -13.57 -3.95 9.91
CA GLY A 151 -14.76 -4.30 9.15
C GLY A 151 -14.57 -4.27 7.63
N PRO A 152 -15.66 -4.51 6.86
CA PRO A 152 -15.68 -4.22 5.42
C PRO A 152 -15.45 -2.73 5.14
N ALA A 153 -15.08 -2.41 3.90
CA ALA A 153 -14.85 -1.03 3.47
C ALA A 153 -16.06 -0.08 3.66
N GLY A 154 -17.27 -0.62 3.81
CA GLY A 154 -18.48 0.17 4.10
C GLY A 154 -18.55 0.72 5.52
N ASP A 155 -17.71 0.23 6.44
CA ASP A 155 -17.64 0.72 7.82
C ASP A 155 -16.71 1.93 8.00
N VAL A 156 -16.12 2.40 6.89
CA VAL A 156 -15.27 3.59 6.88
C VAL A 156 -16.12 4.82 7.15
N VAL A 157 -15.73 5.63 8.15
CA VAL A 157 -16.43 6.86 8.54
C VAL A 157 -15.64 8.13 8.19
N ALA A 158 -14.33 8.00 8.00
CA ALA A 158 -13.46 9.10 7.61
C ALA A 158 -12.23 8.59 6.85
N ALA A 159 -11.69 9.40 5.94
CA ALA A 159 -10.52 9.08 5.15
C ALA A 159 -9.65 10.31 4.87
N ALA A 160 -8.36 10.08 4.68
CA ALA A 160 -7.39 11.07 4.24
C ALA A 160 -6.50 10.53 3.12
N LEU A 161 -6.26 11.35 2.09
CA LEU A 161 -5.28 11.11 1.05
C LEU A 161 -4.13 12.10 1.19
N VAL A 162 -2.90 11.62 1.09
CA VAL A 162 -1.70 12.44 0.96
C VAL A 162 -1.04 12.11 -0.38
N GLU A 163 -0.85 13.13 -1.22
CA GLU A 163 -0.16 12.99 -2.49
C GLU A 163 0.67 14.24 -2.85
N LYS A 164 1.49 14.12 -3.88
CA LYS A 164 2.37 15.20 -4.33
C LYS A 164 1.56 16.29 -5.03
N GLU A 165 1.85 17.55 -4.74
CA GLU A 165 1.27 18.67 -5.50
C GLU A 165 1.69 18.59 -6.97
N ALA A 166 0.73 18.72 -7.88
CA ALA A 166 0.91 18.54 -9.33
C ALA A 166 1.54 17.17 -9.69
N ALA A 167 1.08 16.10 -9.04
CA ALA A 167 1.49 14.73 -9.34
C ALA A 167 1.23 14.35 -10.81
N LEU A 168 2.20 13.68 -11.44
CA LEU A 168 2.01 13.05 -12.75
C LEU A 168 0.97 11.94 -12.69
N VAL A 169 0.89 11.25 -11.55
CA VAL A 169 -0.10 10.23 -11.25
C VAL A 169 -0.83 10.64 -9.96
N ALA A 170 -2.02 11.22 -10.12
CA ALA A 170 -2.89 11.63 -9.01
C ALA A 170 -3.90 10.52 -8.66
N GLN A 171 -4.19 10.37 -7.38
CA GLN A 171 -5.05 9.32 -6.82
C GLN A 171 -6.42 9.86 -6.37
N GLU A 172 -6.57 11.19 -6.22
CA GLU A 172 -7.79 11.80 -5.68
C GLU A 172 -9.06 11.35 -6.39
N ALA A 173 -9.10 11.40 -7.73
CA ALA A 173 -10.29 11.05 -8.49
C ALA A 173 -10.73 9.59 -8.25
N THR A 174 -9.77 8.66 -8.25
CA THR A 174 -10.04 7.24 -7.99
C THR A 174 -10.45 7.01 -6.54
N ALA A 175 -9.84 7.71 -5.57
CA ALA A 175 -10.23 7.64 -4.16
C ALA A 175 -11.68 8.12 -3.95
N ARG A 176 -12.08 9.22 -4.59
CA ARG A 176 -13.46 9.74 -4.53
C ARG A 176 -14.46 8.75 -5.12
N ILE A 177 -14.16 8.16 -6.27
CA ILE A 177 -15.02 7.14 -6.90
C ILE A 177 -15.17 5.93 -5.98
N PHE A 178 -14.09 5.46 -5.38
CA PHE A 178 -14.12 4.34 -4.45
C PHE A 178 -15.00 4.64 -3.23
N LEU A 179 -14.76 5.75 -2.53
CA LEU A 179 -15.51 6.13 -1.33
C LEU A 179 -17.00 6.33 -1.65
N ALA A 180 -17.33 6.96 -2.78
CA ALA A 180 -18.72 7.11 -3.21
C ALA A 180 -19.43 5.77 -3.41
N ALA A 181 -18.71 4.73 -3.84
CA ALA A 181 -19.27 3.40 -4.06
C ALA A 181 -19.42 2.58 -2.77
N VAL A 182 -18.47 2.70 -1.82
CA VAL A 182 -18.43 1.80 -0.65
C VAL A 182 -18.85 2.46 0.65
N ALA A 183 -18.51 3.74 0.85
CA ALA A 183 -18.70 4.49 2.08
C ALA A 183 -19.08 5.95 1.76
N PRO A 184 -20.24 6.20 1.12
CA PRO A 184 -20.61 7.52 0.61
C PRO A 184 -20.81 8.59 1.70
N GLN A 185 -20.95 8.16 2.96
CA GLN A 185 -21.11 9.05 4.11
C GLN A 185 -19.77 9.38 4.79
N ALA A 186 -18.67 8.77 4.36
CA ALA A 186 -17.36 9.01 4.96
C ALA A 186 -16.89 10.44 4.65
N SER A 187 -16.36 11.14 5.66
CA SER A 187 -15.63 12.38 5.41
C SER A 187 -14.32 12.08 4.66
N PHE A 188 -13.91 12.98 3.77
CA PHE A 188 -12.71 12.77 2.96
C PHE A 188 -11.92 14.06 2.76
N HIS A 189 -10.66 14.05 3.16
CA HIS A 189 -9.72 15.16 3.03
C HIS A 189 -8.50 14.78 2.19
N VAL A 190 -8.01 15.73 1.39
CA VAL A 190 -6.82 15.57 0.55
C VAL A 190 -5.77 16.58 0.97
N TYR A 191 -4.55 16.10 1.22
CA TYR A 191 -3.40 16.91 1.58
C TYR A 191 -2.32 16.78 0.52
N ASN A 192 -1.95 17.91 -0.07
CA ASN A 192 -0.89 17.97 -1.06
C ASN A 192 0.41 18.41 -0.41
N TYR A 193 1.50 17.68 -0.66
CA TYR A 193 2.83 18.07 -0.21
C TYR A 193 3.69 18.58 -1.38
N LYS A 194 4.52 19.59 -1.08
CA LYS A 194 5.62 19.99 -1.95
C LYS A 194 6.86 19.21 -1.53
N PRO A 195 7.60 18.58 -2.45
CA PRO A 195 8.95 18.13 -2.14
C PRO A 195 9.74 19.34 -1.62
N SER A 196 10.39 19.23 -0.47
CA SER A 196 11.39 20.21 -0.06
C SER A 196 12.43 20.31 -1.17
N ASP A 197 12.72 21.53 -1.65
CA ASP A 197 13.54 21.81 -2.83
C ASP A 197 14.71 20.81 -2.98
N ALA A 198 14.75 20.15 -4.14
CA ALA A 198 15.78 19.19 -4.53
C ALA A 198 17.14 19.88 -4.77
#